data_AF-A0A9E2F9Y7-F1
#
_entry.id   AF-A0A9E2F9Y7-F1
#
_cell.length_a   1.000
_cell.length_b   1.000
_cell.length_c   1.000
_cell.angle_alpha   90.00
_cell.angle_beta   90.00
_cell.angle_gamma   90.00
#
_symmetry.space_group_name_H-M   'P 1'
#
loop_
_entity.id
_entity.type
_entity.pdbx_description
1 polymer ?
#
loop_
_entity_poly.entity_id
_entity_poly.type
_entity_poly.pdbx_seq_one_letter_code
_entity_poly.pdbx_strand_id
1 'polypeptide(L)'
;MSNRIAIVFLSFCLTFNLANLCYAQTERGITNEISPDHLGSVGTDLAVIGIPENLNLLSGPKYSTPGDYQLDDWMLTFSDTLSFFIPQSDYLAVRFDPLTADVSYISSYSGISEIQQQAIDRAPAWLAADLEDNFRRFLYSFVADDIAQVILDTPDPYVDEVAFECAHIAPDILGAMYYDLLLENVEDVYAVDDSLHFVDIVDHGDSNDDDYYTSVVYTVIEENGDTIEYELEKEYYYWYIVHPKLSDEAPTYISPTNGQVAPPPWGYFWRDYLWNYADEGYPLYSEIWSDVEIYWDRSDTGTDAIDVMNQWIDDVMDFGAGAERPIQPVRIYALHCGNCGEYSDLRA
;
A
#
# COMPACT_ATOMS: atom_id res chain seq x y z
N MET A 1 -3.86 7.16 -40.57
CA MET A 1 -5.28 7.23 -40.17
C MET A 1 -5.74 5.81 -39.81
N SER A 2 -5.95 5.55 -38.51
CA SER A 2 -6.59 4.35 -37.93
C SER A 2 -5.87 2.98 -38.00
N ASN A 3 -5.38 2.55 -36.83
CA ASN A 3 -5.45 1.19 -36.22
C ASN A 3 -4.85 -0.05 -36.89
N ARG A 4 -4.36 -1.07 -36.14
CA ARG A 4 -3.72 -1.29 -34.79
C ARG A 4 -3.40 -2.83 -34.75
N ILE A 5 -2.73 -3.50 -33.81
CA ILE A 5 -2.11 -3.26 -32.49
C ILE A 5 -1.09 -4.41 -32.27
N ALA A 6 0.07 -4.17 -31.64
CA ALA A 6 0.82 -5.24 -30.94
C ALA A 6 1.86 -4.71 -29.92
N ILE A 7 1.43 -4.40 -28.70
CA ILE A 7 2.21 -4.70 -27.48
C ILE A 7 1.31 -5.57 -26.61
N VAL A 8 1.88 -6.62 -26.02
CA VAL A 8 1.14 -7.77 -25.48
C VAL A 8 1.15 -7.74 -23.95
N PHE A 9 0.06 -7.27 -23.37
CA PHE A 9 -0.36 -7.62 -22.00
C PHE A 9 -1.88 -7.61 -21.95
N LEU A 10 -2.51 -8.78 -22.15
CA LEU A 10 -3.88 -9.13 -21.74
C LEU A 10 -4.32 -10.46 -22.35
N SER A 11 -4.16 -11.57 -21.62
CA SER A 11 -5.17 -12.63 -21.55
C SER A 11 -4.75 -13.77 -20.60
N PHE A 12 -5.12 -13.69 -19.32
CA PHE A 12 -5.85 -14.79 -18.64
C PHE A 12 -6.49 -14.41 -17.28
N CYS A 13 -7.25 -13.30 -17.22
CA CYS A 13 -8.18 -13.06 -16.10
C CYS A 13 -9.41 -12.18 -16.44
N LEU A 14 -9.50 -11.60 -17.65
CA LEU A 14 -10.47 -10.53 -17.95
C LEU A 14 -11.80 -10.98 -18.61
N THR A 15 -12.13 -12.28 -18.61
CA THR A 15 -13.36 -12.81 -19.24
C THR A 15 -14.55 -12.98 -18.30
N PHE A 16 -14.44 -12.58 -17.02
CA PHE A 16 -15.58 -12.59 -16.08
C PHE A 16 -16.09 -11.21 -15.63
N ASN A 17 -15.41 -10.11 -15.95
CA ASN A 17 -15.82 -8.75 -15.50
C ASN A 17 -16.34 -7.80 -16.60
N LEU A 18 -16.00 -8.02 -17.88
CA LEU A 18 -16.49 -7.16 -18.97
C LEU A 18 -17.98 -7.32 -19.30
N ALA A 19 -18.67 -8.31 -18.72
CA ALA A 19 -20.14 -8.42 -18.79
C ALA A 19 -20.86 -7.47 -17.80
N ASN A 20 -20.20 -7.00 -16.74
CA ASN A 20 -20.80 -6.10 -15.74
C ASN A 20 -20.61 -4.61 -16.08
N LEU A 21 -19.57 -4.25 -16.83
CA LEU A 21 -19.23 -2.86 -17.15
C LEU A 21 -20.22 -2.14 -18.10
N CYS A 22 -21.15 -2.87 -18.73
CA CYS A 22 -22.28 -2.29 -19.46
C CYS A 22 -23.61 -2.30 -18.68
N TYR A 23 -23.60 -2.69 -17.39
CA TYR A 23 -24.77 -2.68 -16.51
C TYR A 23 -24.53 -2.05 -15.13
N ALA A 24 -23.29 -1.72 -14.78
CA ALA A 24 -22.90 -1.10 -13.51
C ALA A 24 -22.74 0.43 -13.61
N GLN A 25 -23.68 1.13 -14.27
CA GLN A 25 -23.78 2.58 -14.12
C GLN A 25 -24.70 2.90 -12.94
N THR A 26 -24.18 2.67 -11.73
CA THR A 26 -24.76 3.14 -10.47
C THR A 26 -23.61 3.37 -9.51
N GLU A 27 -23.26 4.64 -9.31
CA GLU A 27 -22.14 5.06 -8.49
C GLU A 27 -22.28 4.49 -7.07
N ARG A 28 -21.23 3.82 -6.60
CA ARG A 28 -21.04 3.45 -5.20
C ARG A 28 -19.84 4.21 -4.68
N GLY A 29 -19.97 4.81 -3.50
CA GLY A 29 -18.84 5.43 -2.81
C GLY A 29 -18.55 6.88 -3.18
N ILE A 30 -19.58 7.74 -3.25
CA ILE A 30 -19.40 9.18 -3.06
C ILE A 30 -20.33 9.61 -1.92
N THR A 31 -19.75 10.10 -0.83
CA THR A 31 -20.50 10.82 0.19
C THR A 31 -20.85 12.19 -0.39
N ASN A 32 -22.03 12.30 -1.00
CA ASN A 32 -22.52 13.58 -1.50
C ASN A 32 -22.52 14.63 -0.39
N GLU A 33 -22.11 15.86 -0.70
CA GLU A 33 -22.40 17.00 0.18
C GLU A 33 -23.91 17.02 0.48
N ILE A 34 -24.26 16.92 1.77
CA ILE A 34 -25.64 16.95 2.19
C ILE A 34 -26.16 18.38 2.02
N SER A 35 -26.95 18.61 0.98
CA SER A 35 -27.69 19.85 0.80
C SER A 35 -28.43 20.20 2.11
N PRO A 36 -28.39 21.45 2.60
CA PRO A 36 -29.04 21.84 3.86
C PRO A 36 -30.54 21.51 3.91
N ASP A 37 -31.19 21.41 2.75
CA ASP A 37 -32.59 21.05 2.60
C ASP A 37 -32.89 19.54 2.79
N HIS A 38 -31.87 18.72 3.10
CA HIS A 38 -31.99 17.27 3.31
C HIS A 38 -31.55 16.78 4.70
N LEU A 39 -31.57 17.67 5.70
CA LEU A 39 -31.60 17.29 7.12
C LEU A 39 -32.99 16.74 7.53
N GLY A 40 -33.42 15.67 6.86
CA GLY A 40 -34.52 14.83 7.31
C GLY A 40 -34.01 13.83 8.34
N SER A 41 -34.64 13.78 9.53
CA SER A 41 -34.25 12.84 10.59
C SER A 41 -34.31 11.38 10.10
N VAL A 42 -33.22 10.65 10.25
CA VAL A 42 -33.21 9.20 10.02
C VAL A 42 -33.99 8.52 11.15
N GLY A 43 -35.27 8.23 10.89
CA GLY A 43 -36.10 7.36 11.71
C GLY A 43 -37.17 8.06 12.56
N THR A 44 -38.39 8.17 12.03
CA THR A 44 -39.60 7.94 12.85
C THR A 44 -39.86 6.44 13.06
N ASP A 45 -39.20 5.58 12.27
CA ASP A 45 -39.21 4.14 12.45
C ASP A 45 -38.05 3.72 13.35
N LEU A 46 -38.39 3.10 14.49
CA LEU A 46 -37.42 2.60 15.47
C LEU A 46 -36.52 1.52 14.86
N ALA A 47 -35.21 1.62 15.10
CA ALA A 47 -34.27 0.54 14.79
C ALA A 47 -34.68 -0.73 15.55
N VAL A 48 -35.07 -1.78 14.81
CA VAL A 48 -35.44 -3.07 15.40
C VAL A 48 -34.17 -3.81 15.81
N ILE A 49 -33.93 -3.90 17.12
CA ILE A 49 -32.84 -4.71 17.68
C ILE A 49 -33.12 -6.19 17.33
N GLY A 50 -32.32 -6.75 16.42
CA GLY A 50 -32.36 -8.17 16.09
C GLY A 50 -31.89 -9.01 17.27
N ILE A 51 -32.77 -9.85 17.80
CA ILE A 51 -32.39 -10.85 18.82
C ILE A 51 -31.70 -12.02 18.09
N PRO A 52 -30.48 -12.44 18.49
CA PRO A 52 -29.83 -13.60 17.89
C PRO A 52 -30.67 -14.87 18.02
N GLU A 53 -30.77 -15.67 16.95
CA GLU A 53 -31.72 -16.80 16.84
C GLU A 53 -31.57 -17.93 17.88
N ASN A 54 -30.51 -17.91 18.70
CA ASN A 54 -30.20 -18.98 19.67
C ASN A 54 -30.16 -18.53 21.15
N LEU A 55 -30.77 -17.40 21.51
CA LEU A 55 -31.04 -17.07 22.91
C LEU A 55 -32.23 -17.88 23.45
N ASN A 56 -31.94 -19.11 23.89
CA ASN A 56 -32.90 -20.02 24.54
C ASN A 56 -33.53 -19.39 25.79
N LEU A 57 -34.74 -18.83 25.62
CA LEU A 57 -35.82 -18.66 26.61
C LEU A 57 -35.43 -18.66 28.10
N LEU A 58 -34.58 -17.72 28.52
CA LEU A 58 -34.73 -17.16 29.86
C LEU A 58 -35.95 -16.24 29.84
N SER A 59 -36.90 -16.49 30.75
CA SER A 59 -38.15 -15.76 30.86
C SER A 59 -37.92 -14.37 31.47
N GLY A 60 -37.24 -13.50 30.72
CA GLY A 60 -37.09 -12.09 31.08
C GLY A 60 -38.44 -11.38 31.17
N PRO A 61 -38.52 -10.22 31.86
CA PRO A 61 -39.74 -9.44 31.89
C PRO A 61 -40.17 -9.08 30.47
N LYS A 62 -41.48 -9.17 30.20
CA LYS A 62 -42.04 -8.74 28.92
C LYS A 62 -41.85 -7.22 28.79
N TYR A 63 -40.87 -6.80 28.00
CA TYR A 63 -40.75 -5.40 27.60
C TYR A 63 -41.94 -5.03 26.72
N SER A 64 -42.69 -4.02 27.14
CA SER A 64 -43.80 -3.47 26.36
C SER A 64 -43.27 -2.86 25.08
N THR A 65 -43.73 -3.33 23.92
CA THR A 65 -43.47 -2.62 22.65
C THR A 65 -44.12 -1.22 22.72
N PRO A 66 -43.40 -0.14 22.35
CA PRO A 66 -43.92 1.23 22.46
C PRO A 66 -44.95 1.50 21.33
N GLY A 67 -46.19 1.06 21.53
CA GLY A 67 -47.28 1.20 20.55
C GLY A 67 -48.36 2.23 20.87
N ASP A 68 -48.52 2.64 22.15
CA ASP A 68 -49.72 3.35 22.63
C ASP A 68 -49.44 4.53 23.58
N TYR A 69 -48.19 4.99 23.73
CA TYR A 69 -47.86 6.18 24.54
C TYR A 69 -47.79 7.43 23.66
N GLN A 70 -48.35 8.55 24.16
CA GLN A 70 -48.29 9.84 23.46
C GLN A 70 -46.84 10.23 23.19
N LEU A 71 -46.52 10.52 21.93
CA LEU A 71 -45.15 10.79 21.46
C LEU A 71 -44.63 12.19 21.85
N ASP A 72 -45.39 12.96 22.62
CA ASP A 72 -45.10 14.37 22.94
C ASP A 72 -44.07 14.54 24.10
N ASP A 73 -43.76 13.47 24.85
CA ASP A 73 -42.90 13.51 26.06
C ASP A 73 -41.49 12.90 25.85
N TRP A 74 -41.04 12.68 24.61
CA TRP A 74 -39.68 12.17 24.34
C TRP A 74 -38.62 13.25 24.63
N MET A 75 -37.89 13.07 25.74
CA MET A 75 -36.71 13.87 26.06
C MET A 75 -35.43 13.17 25.57
N LEU A 76 -34.56 13.92 24.90
CA LEU A 76 -33.21 13.46 24.55
C LEU A 76 -32.41 13.23 25.84
N THR A 77 -32.10 11.98 26.18
CA THR A 77 -31.33 11.61 27.36
C THR A 77 -29.83 11.56 27.11
N PHE A 78 -29.42 11.24 25.88
CA PHE A 78 -28.03 11.09 25.46
C PHE A 78 -27.90 11.36 23.96
N SER A 79 -26.82 12.02 23.54
CA SER A 79 -26.44 12.22 22.15
C SER A 79 -24.92 12.29 22.09
N ASP A 80 -24.33 11.58 21.13
CA ASP A 80 -22.89 11.46 20.95
C ASP A 80 -22.61 11.23 19.46
N THR A 81 -21.36 11.45 19.03
CA THR A 81 -20.91 11.28 17.64
C THR A 81 -19.65 10.43 17.63
N LEU A 82 -19.71 9.28 16.95
CA LEU A 82 -18.61 8.34 16.87
C LEU A 82 -18.15 8.20 15.41
N SER A 83 -16.85 8.39 15.17
CA SER A 83 -16.18 7.99 13.93
C SER A 83 -15.33 6.76 14.25
N PHE A 84 -15.48 5.68 13.49
CA PHE A 84 -14.86 4.40 13.79
C PHE A 84 -14.86 3.47 12.56
N PHE A 85 -13.85 2.62 12.47
CA PHE A 85 -13.79 1.51 11.52
C PHE A 85 -14.26 0.21 12.18
N ILE A 86 -14.94 -0.66 11.43
CA ILE A 86 -15.28 -2.03 11.88
C ILE A 86 -14.50 -3.00 10.99
N PRO A 87 -13.43 -3.65 11.49
CA PRO A 87 -12.73 -4.70 10.76
C PRO A 87 -13.66 -5.87 10.39
N GLN A 88 -13.24 -6.66 9.41
CA GLN A 88 -14.01 -7.82 8.97
C GLN A 88 -14.17 -8.83 10.13
N SER A 89 -15.43 -9.16 10.45
CA SER A 89 -15.84 -10.06 11.56
C SER A 89 -15.81 -9.44 12.98
N ASP A 90 -15.50 -8.15 13.09
CA ASP A 90 -15.55 -7.41 14.35
C ASP A 90 -16.93 -6.78 14.60
N TYR A 91 -17.13 -6.19 15.78
CA TYR A 91 -18.37 -5.49 16.13
C TYR A 91 -18.15 -4.24 16.99
N LEU A 92 -18.97 -3.22 16.74
CA LEU A 92 -19.34 -2.20 17.72
C LEU A 92 -20.78 -2.45 18.16
N ALA A 93 -21.01 -2.44 19.47
CA ALA A 93 -22.33 -2.47 20.08
C ALA A 93 -22.49 -1.30 21.06
N VAL A 94 -23.66 -0.65 21.01
CA VAL A 94 -24.04 0.37 22.00
C VAL A 94 -24.86 -0.30 23.10
N ARG A 95 -24.39 -0.25 24.35
CA ARG A 95 -25.11 -0.73 25.53
C ARG A 95 -25.62 0.47 26.34
N PHE A 96 -26.93 0.55 26.46
CA PHE A 96 -27.61 1.43 27.42
C PHE A 96 -27.96 0.64 28.69
N ASP A 97 -27.58 1.16 29.86
CA ASP A 97 -28.06 0.67 31.16
C ASP A 97 -29.24 1.53 31.64
N PRO A 98 -30.48 1.01 31.66
CA PRO A 98 -31.66 1.78 32.07
C PRO A 98 -31.74 2.07 33.58
N LEU A 99 -30.87 1.49 34.41
CA LEU A 99 -30.85 1.72 35.86
C LEU A 99 -29.93 2.89 36.24
N THR A 100 -28.82 3.08 35.53
CA THR A 100 -27.92 4.22 35.73
C THR A 100 -28.13 5.33 34.71
N ALA A 101 -28.85 5.05 33.62
CA ALA A 101 -28.97 5.87 32.42
C ALA A 101 -27.65 6.07 31.64
N ASP A 102 -26.65 5.22 31.88
CA ASP A 102 -25.37 5.27 31.18
C ASP A 102 -25.48 4.64 29.78
N VAL A 103 -24.86 5.30 28.80
CA VAL A 103 -24.52 4.70 27.50
C VAL A 103 -23.05 4.33 27.51
N SER A 104 -22.75 3.14 26.99
CA SER A 104 -21.39 2.60 26.91
C SER A 104 -21.19 1.86 25.60
N TYR A 105 -20.03 2.05 24.99
CA TYR A 105 -19.62 1.33 23.79
C TYR A 105 -18.95 0.02 24.20
N ILE A 106 -19.35 -1.07 23.55
CA ILE A 106 -18.73 -2.39 23.68
C ILE A 106 -18.22 -2.76 22.29
N SER A 107 -17.00 -3.24 22.21
CA SER A 107 -16.45 -3.82 20.99
C SER A 107 -15.54 -4.98 21.33
N SER A 108 -15.16 -5.72 20.29
CA SER A 108 -14.02 -6.63 20.31
C SER A 108 -12.66 -5.93 20.15
N TYR A 109 -12.63 -4.59 20.01
CA TYR A 109 -11.38 -3.83 19.81
C TYR A 109 -10.40 -4.05 20.97
N SER A 110 -9.26 -4.68 20.68
CA SER A 110 -8.02 -4.29 21.33
C SER A 110 -7.65 -2.90 20.80
N GLY A 111 -7.64 -1.90 21.67
CA GLY A 111 -7.10 -0.59 21.31
C GLY A 111 -5.61 -0.69 20.95
N ILE A 112 -5.13 0.30 20.19
CA ILE A 112 -3.71 0.45 19.90
C ILE A 112 -2.92 0.74 21.18
N SER A 113 -1.64 0.37 21.19
CA SER A 113 -0.73 0.62 22.30
C SER A 113 -0.22 2.07 22.31
N GLU A 114 0.44 2.47 23.41
CA GLU A 114 1.05 3.80 23.51
C GLU A 114 2.18 4.00 22.48
N ILE A 115 2.94 2.94 22.16
CA ILE A 115 4.00 2.99 21.13
C ILE A 115 3.42 3.04 19.71
N GLN A 116 2.34 2.31 19.44
CA GLN A 116 1.62 2.40 18.16
C GLN A 116 1.03 3.80 17.94
N GLN A 117 0.48 4.43 18.98
CA GLN A 117 0.02 5.82 18.89
C GLN A 117 1.19 6.78 18.61
N GLN A 118 2.33 6.62 19.30
CA GLN A 118 3.50 7.47 19.05
C GLN A 118 4.02 7.33 17.61
N ALA A 119 3.96 6.13 17.02
CA ALA A 119 4.34 5.91 15.62
C ALA A 119 3.34 6.55 14.64
N ILE A 120 2.03 6.47 14.92
CA ILE A 120 0.98 7.18 14.17
C ILE A 120 1.18 8.69 14.25
N ASP A 121 1.49 9.23 15.43
CA ASP A 121 1.71 10.66 15.68
C ASP A 121 3.02 11.19 15.06
N ARG A 122 3.95 10.30 14.68
CA ARG A 122 5.22 10.62 13.99
C ARG A 122 5.11 10.57 12.48
N ALA A 123 4.20 9.76 11.94
CA ALA A 123 3.97 9.63 10.51
C ALA A 123 3.15 10.82 9.95
N PRO A 124 3.18 11.07 8.63
CA PRO A 124 2.30 12.03 8.00
C PRO A 124 0.81 11.75 8.31
N ALA A 125 0.02 12.81 8.49
CA ALA A 125 -1.41 12.69 8.81
C ALA A 125 -2.21 11.93 7.74
N TRP A 126 -1.74 11.90 6.49
CA TRP A 126 -2.36 11.14 5.41
C TRP A 126 -2.15 9.61 5.54
N LEU A 127 -1.18 9.14 6.32
CA LEU A 127 -0.95 7.72 6.65
C LEU A 127 -1.60 7.27 7.97
N ALA A 128 -1.97 8.20 8.85
CA ALA A 128 -2.39 7.90 10.22
C ALA A 128 -3.54 6.88 10.31
N ALA A 129 -4.51 6.93 9.39
CA ALA A 129 -5.65 6.02 9.36
C ALA A 129 -5.27 4.60 8.90
N ASP A 130 -4.37 4.49 7.91
CA ASP A 130 -3.95 3.21 7.34
C ASP A 130 -2.97 2.48 8.26
N LEU A 131 -2.07 3.22 8.93
CA LEU A 131 -1.27 2.71 10.06
C LEU A 131 -2.16 2.17 11.19
N GLU A 132 -3.19 2.93 11.58
CA GLU A 132 -4.10 2.50 12.64
C GLU A 132 -4.88 1.22 12.27
N ASP A 133 -5.34 1.08 11.02
CA ASP A 133 -5.93 -0.18 10.53
C ASP A 133 -4.91 -1.32 10.53
N ASN A 134 -3.71 -1.10 10.00
CA ASN A 134 -2.74 -2.19 9.85
C ASN A 134 -2.23 -2.70 11.20
N PHE A 135 -1.94 -1.81 12.17
CA PHE A 135 -1.58 -2.20 13.54
C PHE A 135 -2.68 -3.03 14.22
N ARG A 136 -3.97 -2.70 14.01
CA ARG A 136 -5.11 -3.47 14.53
C ARG A 136 -5.26 -4.87 13.91
N ARG A 137 -4.69 -5.10 12.73
CA ARG A 137 -4.82 -6.36 11.97
C ARG A 137 -3.73 -7.39 12.30
N PHE A 138 -2.74 -7.06 13.13
CA PHE A 138 -1.77 -8.03 13.63
C PHE A 138 -2.41 -9.05 14.57
N LEU A 139 -2.15 -10.34 14.34
CA LEU A 139 -2.60 -11.43 15.21
C LEU A 139 -2.03 -11.32 16.65
N TYR A 140 -0.88 -10.69 16.79
CA TYR A 140 -0.19 -10.47 18.07
C TYR A 140 0.25 -9.02 18.20
N SER A 141 -0.29 -8.31 19.20
CA SER A 141 -0.04 -6.86 19.38
C SER A 141 1.43 -6.51 19.60
N PHE A 142 2.24 -7.41 20.16
CA PHE A 142 3.67 -7.15 20.35
C PHE A 142 4.42 -7.04 19.01
N VAL A 143 3.93 -7.69 17.95
CA VAL A 143 4.53 -7.56 16.60
C VAL A 143 4.19 -6.18 16.02
N ALA A 144 2.97 -5.68 16.25
CA ALA A 144 2.61 -4.30 15.91
C ALA A 144 3.42 -3.27 16.73
N ASP A 145 3.73 -3.56 18.00
CA ASP A 145 4.63 -2.73 18.81
C ASP A 145 6.07 -2.73 18.26
N ASP A 146 6.58 -3.88 17.81
CA ASP A 146 7.91 -3.99 17.20
C ASP A 146 7.97 -3.20 15.87
N ILE A 147 6.93 -3.26 15.02
CA ILE A 147 6.84 -2.45 13.78
C ILE A 147 6.68 -0.95 14.10
N ALA A 148 5.90 -0.59 15.11
CA ALA A 148 5.79 0.80 15.56
C ALA A 148 7.15 1.37 16.02
N GLN A 149 7.98 0.55 16.66
CA GLN A 149 9.35 0.96 17.03
C GLN A 149 10.23 1.24 15.80
N VAL A 150 10.04 0.56 14.67
CA VAL A 150 10.78 0.85 13.42
C VAL A 150 10.52 2.28 12.95
N ILE A 151 9.25 2.71 12.88
CA ILE A 151 8.87 4.08 12.48
C ILE A 151 9.46 5.12 13.45
N LEU A 152 9.50 4.80 14.76
CA LEU A 152 10.06 5.68 15.79
C LEU A 152 11.60 5.79 15.74
N ASP A 153 12.29 4.71 15.36
CA ASP A 153 13.74 4.66 15.25
C ASP A 153 14.25 5.16 13.88
N THR A 154 13.38 5.25 12.87
CA THR A 154 13.69 5.75 11.52
C THR A 154 14.12 7.22 11.56
N PRO A 155 15.28 7.60 11.01
CA PRO A 155 15.71 8.99 10.91
C PRO A 155 15.07 9.71 9.72
N ASP A 156 15.01 11.05 9.79
CA ASP A 156 14.70 11.88 8.63
C ASP A 156 15.78 11.76 7.53
N PRO A 157 15.42 11.82 6.23
CA PRO A 157 14.08 12.11 5.71
C PRO A 157 13.09 10.92 5.72
N TYR A 158 13.59 9.68 5.85
CA TYR A 158 12.93 8.39 5.49
C TYR A 158 11.63 8.00 6.23
N VAL A 159 11.05 8.89 7.02
CA VAL A 159 9.99 8.55 7.99
C VAL A 159 8.67 8.26 7.29
N ASP A 160 8.31 9.02 6.24
CA ASP A 160 7.07 8.81 5.50
C ASP A 160 7.11 7.57 4.61
N GLU A 161 8.25 7.24 3.99
CA GLU A 161 8.40 6.02 3.19
C GLU A 161 8.32 4.76 4.08
N VAL A 162 9.05 4.73 5.21
CA VAL A 162 8.98 3.60 6.16
C VAL A 162 7.59 3.49 6.77
N ALA A 163 6.94 4.61 7.11
CA ALA A 163 5.56 4.61 7.58
C ALA A 163 4.58 4.10 6.51
N PHE A 164 4.79 4.46 5.24
CA PHE A 164 3.97 3.98 4.13
C PHE A 164 4.07 2.46 3.98
N GLU A 165 5.28 1.90 4.04
CA GLU A 165 5.50 0.45 4.02
C GLU A 165 4.81 -0.24 5.21
N CYS A 166 4.95 0.32 6.41
CA CYS A 166 4.32 -0.21 7.61
C CYS A 166 2.78 -0.14 7.57
N ALA A 167 2.20 0.81 6.83
CA ALA A 167 0.76 0.92 6.63
C ALA A 167 0.23 -0.08 5.57
N HIS A 168 0.99 -0.31 4.50
CA HIS A 168 0.48 -0.99 3.30
C HIS A 168 0.93 -2.44 3.13
N ILE A 169 2.05 -2.86 3.74
CA ILE A 169 2.46 -4.26 3.75
C ILE A 169 1.56 -5.05 4.72
N ALA A 170 1.02 -6.18 4.27
CA ALA A 170 0.10 -6.97 5.07
C ALA A 170 0.75 -7.50 6.38
N PRO A 171 0.03 -7.57 7.52
CA PRO A 171 0.62 -7.93 8.82
C PRO A 171 1.26 -9.33 8.86
N ASP A 172 0.73 -10.29 8.10
CA ASP A 172 1.32 -11.64 7.97
C ASP A 172 2.66 -11.63 7.22
N ILE A 173 2.90 -10.64 6.35
CA ILE A 173 4.16 -10.43 5.62
C ILE A 173 5.13 -9.64 6.48
N LEU A 174 4.69 -8.53 7.09
CA LEU A 174 5.47 -7.78 8.08
C LEU A 174 5.97 -8.73 9.18
N GLY A 175 5.10 -9.54 9.79
CA GLY A 175 5.46 -10.52 10.81
C GLY A 175 6.37 -11.68 10.35
N ALA A 176 6.71 -11.77 9.06
CA ALA A 176 7.55 -12.82 8.49
C ALA A 176 8.83 -12.31 7.78
N MET A 177 8.97 -11.00 7.55
CA MET A 177 10.17 -10.38 6.96
C MET A 177 11.18 -9.94 8.02
N TYR A 178 12.33 -9.42 7.58
CA TYR A 178 13.33 -8.79 8.45
C TYR A 178 13.02 -7.30 8.52
N TYR A 179 12.92 -6.72 9.71
CA TYR A 179 12.46 -5.31 9.86
C TYR A 179 13.49 -4.30 9.38
N ASP A 180 14.79 -4.65 9.45
CA ASP A 180 15.89 -3.84 8.92
C ASP A 180 15.67 -3.48 7.43
N LEU A 181 14.97 -4.33 6.67
CA LEU A 181 14.65 -4.09 5.25
C LEU A 181 13.73 -2.90 4.99
N LEU A 182 12.89 -2.52 5.97
CA LEU A 182 11.98 -1.39 5.81
C LEU A 182 12.79 -0.09 5.68
N LEU A 183 13.86 0.04 6.45
CA LEU A 183 14.79 1.17 6.35
C LEU A 183 15.78 0.98 5.19
N GLU A 184 16.38 -0.21 5.05
CA GLU A 184 17.36 -0.51 3.97
C GLU A 184 16.77 -0.24 2.58
N ASN A 185 15.50 -0.60 2.33
CA ASN A 185 14.84 -0.36 1.05
C ASN A 185 14.70 1.14 0.71
N VAL A 186 14.46 1.99 1.71
CA VAL A 186 14.37 3.45 1.52
C VAL A 186 15.77 4.06 1.41
N GLU A 187 16.72 3.65 2.27
CA GLU A 187 18.12 4.07 2.18
C GLU A 187 18.73 3.74 0.80
N ASP A 188 18.41 2.56 0.23
CA ASP A 188 18.81 2.17 -1.13
C ASP A 188 18.22 3.08 -2.21
N VAL A 189 16.98 3.58 -2.06
CA VAL A 189 16.36 4.51 -3.03
C VAL A 189 17.09 5.85 -3.03
N TYR A 190 17.42 6.40 -1.87
CA TYR A 190 18.18 7.66 -1.78
C TYR A 190 19.66 7.48 -2.12
N ALA A 191 20.24 6.30 -1.91
CA ALA A 191 21.65 6.02 -2.24
C ALA A 191 21.96 6.06 -3.74
N VAL A 192 20.94 5.94 -4.60
CA VAL A 192 21.09 5.96 -6.07
C VAL A 192 20.71 7.28 -6.73
N ASP A 193 20.08 8.21 -6.00
CA ASP A 193 19.59 9.50 -6.50
C ASP A 193 20.70 10.30 -7.24
N ASP A 194 21.80 10.60 -6.55
CA ASP A 194 23.02 11.24 -7.09
C ASP A 194 23.66 10.51 -8.31
N SER A 195 23.22 9.28 -8.63
CA SER A 195 23.75 8.46 -9.74
C SER A 195 22.87 8.47 -11.00
N LEU A 196 21.67 9.06 -10.95
CA LEU A 196 20.72 9.08 -12.07
C LEU A 196 20.51 10.52 -12.56
N HIS A 197 20.98 10.86 -13.76
CA HIS A 197 20.87 12.25 -14.27
C HIS A 197 19.51 12.62 -14.89
N PHE A 198 18.53 11.72 -14.86
CA PHE A 198 17.21 11.89 -15.48
C PHE A 198 16.05 12.03 -14.48
N VAL A 199 16.34 11.89 -13.19
CA VAL A 199 15.37 11.96 -12.09
C VAL A 199 16.03 12.54 -10.85
N ASP A 200 15.31 13.38 -10.10
CA ASP A 200 15.72 13.87 -8.78
C ASP A 200 14.62 13.52 -7.74
N ILE A 201 14.99 13.07 -6.54
CA ILE A 201 14.08 12.97 -5.38
C ILE A 201 13.78 14.38 -4.83
N VAL A 202 12.52 14.60 -4.42
CA VAL A 202 12.05 15.88 -3.88
C VAL A 202 11.20 15.69 -2.63
N ASP A 203 11.69 16.20 -1.51
CA ASP A 203 11.01 16.18 -0.20
C ASP A 203 10.10 17.43 -0.05
N HIS A 204 8.82 17.22 0.25
CA HIS A 204 7.84 18.29 0.49
C HIS A 204 7.50 18.41 1.99
N GLY A 205 8.38 19.06 2.75
CA GLY A 205 8.26 19.23 4.20
C GLY A 205 9.26 18.36 4.97
N ASP A 206 9.06 18.21 6.27
CA ASP A 206 9.81 17.26 7.11
C ASP A 206 8.91 16.69 8.23
N SER A 207 9.40 15.76 9.06
CA SER A 207 8.60 15.11 10.12
C SER A 207 8.10 16.04 11.26
N ASN A 208 8.30 17.35 11.15
CA ASN A 208 7.66 18.36 11.99
C ASN A 208 6.42 19.01 11.34
N ASP A 209 6.12 18.73 10.07
CA ASP A 209 4.92 19.15 9.34
C ASP A 209 3.85 18.04 9.35
N ASP A 210 2.55 18.40 9.33
CA ASP A 210 1.46 17.39 9.41
C ASP A 210 1.23 16.59 8.10
N ASP A 211 1.62 17.12 6.94
CA ASP A 211 1.26 16.59 5.60
C ASP A 211 2.48 16.51 4.67
N TYR A 212 3.64 16.18 5.24
CA TYR A 212 4.88 15.99 4.46
C TYR A 212 4.82 14.72 3.61
N TYR A 213 5.56 14.74 2.50
CA TYR A 213 5.69 13.62 1.58
C TYR A 213 6.90 13.79 0.64
N THR A 214 7.49 12.67 0.21
CA THR A 214 8.47 12.61 -0.87
C THR A 214 7.81 12.34 -2.23
N SER A 215 8.41 12.85 -3.31
CA SER A 215 8.13 12.47 -4.70
C SER A 215 9.43 12.51 -5.55
N VAL A 216 9.29 12.37 -6.87
CA VAL A 216 10.39 12.48 -7.84
C VAL A 216 10.03 13.40 -9.01
N VAL A 217 11.03 14.08 -9.57
CA VAL A 217 10.91 14.91 -10.78
C VAL A 217 11.73 14.28 -11.91
N TYR A 218 11.08 13.98 -13.03
CA TYR A 218 11.72 13.38 -14.21
C TYR A 218 11.99 14.41 -15.31
N THR A 219 13.11 14.25 -16.02
CA THR A 219 13.36 14.97 -17.29
C THR A 219 12.78 14.18 -18.47
N VAL A 220 11.85 14.80 -19.21
CA VAL A 220 11.08 14.17 -20.31
C VAL A 220 11.14 15.02 -21.57
N ILE A 221 11.17 14.40 -22.76
CA ILE A 221 10.99 15.10 -24.05
C ILE A 221 9.57 14.84 -24.56
N GLU A 222 8.83 15.91 -24.85
CA GLU A 222 7.46 15.83 -25.39
C GLU A 222 7.43 15.57 -26.91
N GLU A 223 6.26 15.20 -27.46
CA GLU A 223 6.05 14.88 -28.88
C GLU A 223 6.45 16.02 -29.86
N ASN A 224 6.62 17.25 -29.37
CA ASN A 224 7.06 18.41 -30.14
C ASN A 224 8.59 18.65 -30.09
N GLY A 225 9.32 17.89 -29.29
CA GLY A 225 10.76 18.03 -29.05
C GLY A 225 11.15 19.04 -27.96
N ASP A 226 10.19 19.56 -27.18
CA ASP A 226 10.49 20.37 -26.00
C ASP A 226 10.84 19.46 -24.80
N THR A 227 11.92 19.77 -24.09
CA THR A 227 12.27 19.13 -22.81
C THR A 227 11.49 19.79 -21.67
N ILE A 228 10.90 18.99 -20.78
CA ILE A 228 10.19 19.41 -19.58
C ILE A 228 10.64 18.63 -18.34
N GLU A 229 10.45 19.25 -17.18
CA GLU A 229 10.45 18.57 -15.88
C GLU A 229 9.02 18.10 -15.59
N TYR A 230 8.86 16.85 -15.12
CA TYR A 230 7.58 16.25 -14.75
C TYR A 230 7.67 15.67 -13.33
N GLU A 231 7.04 16.34 -12.38
CA GLU A 231 6.86 15.83 -11.01
C GLU A 231 5.80 14.72 -11.01
N LEU A 232 6.14 13.59 -10.39
CA LEU A 232 5.24 12.46 -10.22
C LEU A 232 4.19 12.76 -9.13
N GLU A 233 2.96 12.25 -9.26
CA GLU A 233 1.98 12.33 -8.16
C GLU A 233 2.46 11.41 -7.02
N LYS A 234 2.45 11.89 -5.77
CA LYS A 234 3.08 11.20 -4.62
C LYS A 234 2.63 9.75 -4.46
N GLU A 235 1.36 9.47 -4.74
CA GLU A 235 0.79 8.12 -4.68
C GLU A 235 1.54 7.14 -5.60
N TYR A 236 2.01 7.57 -6.77
CA TYR A 236 2.81 6.71 -7.64
C TYR A 236 4.24 6.51 -7.12
N TYR A 237 4.85 7.53 -6.49
CA TYR A 237 6.16 7.40 -5.85
C TYR A 237 6.14 6.30 -4.78
N TYR A 238 5.20 6.36 -3.83
CA TYR A 238 5.14 5.34 -2.77
C TYR A 238 4.80 3.94 -3.28
N TRP A 239 3.82 3.81 -4.19
CA TRP A 239 3.36 2.48 -4.66
C TRP A 239 4.31 1.79 -5.65
N TYR A 240 5.10 2.53 -6.43
CA TYR A 240 5.90 1.98 -7.54
C TYR A 240 7.41 2.21 -7.42
N ILE A 241 7.88 3.09 -6.54
CA ILE A 241 9.31 3.34 -6.33
C ILE A 241 9.72 2.86 -4.93
N VAL A 242 9.03 3.31 -3.89
CA VAL A 242 9.31 2.93 -2.50
C VAL A 242 8.94 1.47 -2.25
N HIS A 243 7.65 1.11 -2.39
CA HIS A 243 7.11 -0.16 -1.89
C HIS A 243 8.01 -1.38 -2.27
N PRO A 244 8.50 -2.18 -1.31
CA PRO A 244 9.60 -3.14 -1.50
C PRO A 244 9.21 -4.40 -2.30
N LYS A 245 8.05 -4.35 -2.97
CA LYS A 245 7.43 -5.44 -3.72
C LYS A 245 6.68 -4.89 -4.94
N LEU A 246 6.97 -5.48 -6.10
CA LEU A 246 6.52 -5.09 -7.43
C LEU A 246 5.45 -6.05 -8.01
N SER A 247 5.56 -7.38 -7.78
CA SER A 247 4.67 -8.38 -8.39
C SER A 247 4.17 -9.46 -7.40
N ASP A 248 4.67 -10.69 -7.47
CA ASP A 248 4.28 -11.82 -6.60
C ASP A 248 5.41 -12.32 -5.67
N GLU A 249 6.57 -11.66 -5.69
CA GLU A 249 7.77 -11.93 -4.89
C GLU A 249 7.58 -11.68 -3.37
N ALA A 250 8.63 -11.91 -2.58
CA ALA A 250 8.60 -11.66 -1.13
C ALA A 250 9.54 -10.49 -0.79
N PRO A 251 9.10 -9.46 -0.05
CA PRO A 251 9.96 -8.37 0.39
C PRO A 251 10.89 -8.88 1.51
N THR A 252 11.95 -9.59 1.12
CA THR A 252 12.86 -10.27 2.04
C THR A 252 14.20 -10.59 1.38
N TYR A 253 15.22 -10.92 2.17
CA TYR A 253 16.51 -11.35 1.65
C TYR A 253 16.43 -12.74 1.00
N ILE A 254 16.80 -12.83 -0.29
CA ILE A 254 16.77 -14.07 -1.07
C ILE A 254 18.18 -14.53 -1.41
N SER A 255 18.46 -15.83 -1.30
CA SER A 255 19.74 -16.38 -1.74
C SER A 255 19.80 -16.56 -3.26
N PRO A 256 20.72 -15.90 -3.98
CA PRO A 256 20.85 -16.06 -5.43
C PRO A 256 21.22 -17.49 -5.83
N THR A 257 21.80 -18.28 -4.91
CA THR A 257 22.18 -19.69 -5.16
C THR A 257 20.98 -20.65 -5.29
N ASN A 258 19.84 -20.36 -4.66
CA ASN A 258 18.72 -21.33 -4.58
C ASN A 258 17.31 -20.71 -4.48
N GLY A 259 17.17 -19.39 -4.52
CA GLY A 259 15.89 -18.69 -4.45
C GLY A 259 15.13 -18.82 -3.13
N GLN A 260 15.77 -19.31 -2.06
CA GLN A 260 15.16 -19.40 -0.72
C GLN A 260 15.49 -18.17 0.11
N VAL A 261 14.62 -17.87 1.08
CA VAL A 261 14.89 -16.83 2.09
C VAL A 261 16.15 -17.18 2.87
N ALA A 262 17.09 -16.25 2.95
CA ALA A 262 18.34 -16.39 3.68
C ALA A 262 18.83 -15.02 4.18
N PRO A 263 19.27 -14.88 5.44
CA PRO A 263 19.77 -13.60 5.93
C PRO A 263 21.12 -13.24 5.27
N PRO A 264 21.53 -11.96 5.32
CA PRO A 264 22.88 -11.55 4.97
C PRO A 264 23.94 -12.35 5.75
N PRO A 265 25.10 -12.68 5.14
CA PRO A 265 25.53 -12.36 3.78
C PRO A 265 25.16 -13.44 2.74
N TRP A 266 24.16 -14.29 3.00
CA TRP A 266 23.80 -15.42 2.12
C TRP A 266 22.56 -15.18 1.25
N GLY A 267 21.74 -14.19 1.62
CA GLY A 267 20.72 -13.62 0.78
C GLY A 267 20.79 -12.10 0.79
N TYR A 268 20.16 -11.51 -0.21
CA TYR A 268 20.24 -10.09 -0.58
C TYR A 268 18.82 -9.57 -0.84
N PHE A 269 18.60 -8.29 -0.60
CA PHE A 269 17.41 -7.60 -1.10
C PHE A 269 17.57 -7.37 -2.60
N TRP A 270 16.46 -7.26 -3.34
CA TRP A 270 16.55 -7.21 -4.80
C TRP A 270 17.14 -5.88 -5.30
N ARG A 271 16.89 -4.76 -4.60
CA ARG A 271 17.32 -3.42 -5.00
C ARG A 271 18.85 -3.30 -4.97
N ASP A 272 19.47 -3.49 -3.80
CA ASP A 272 20.93 -3.69 -3.66
C ASP A 272 21.48 -4.73 -4.64
N TYR A 273 20.87 -5.92 -4.72
CA TYR A 273 21.45 -7.01 -5.52
C TYR A 273 21.56 -6.68 -7.01
N LEU A 274 20.50 -6.11 -7.61
CA LEU A 274 20.53 -5.73 -9.02
C LEU A 274 21.46 -4.53 -9.25
N TRP A 275 21.50 -3.56 -8.33
CA TRP A 275 22.31 -2.35 -8.47
C TRP A 275 23.82 -2.59 -8.32
N ASN A 276 24.23 -3.38 -7.32
CA ASN A 276 25.63 -3.52 -6.88
C ASN A 276 26.33 -4.80 -7.34
N TYR A 277 25.63 -5.79 -7.93
CA TYR A 277 26.22 -7.08 -8.29
C TYR A 277 26.04 -7.40 -9.78
N ALA A 278 27.10 -7.97 -10.37
CA ALA A 278 27.08 -8.55 -11.70
C ALA A 278 27.89 -9.85 -11.74
N ASP A 279 27.35 -10.87 -12.40
CA ASP A 279 28.05 -12.14 -12.63
C ASP A 279 29.11 -11.98 -13.74
N GLU A 280 30.12 -12.87 -13.75
CA GLU A 280 31.27 -12.76 -14.67
C GLU A 280 30.85 -12.79 -16.14
N GLY A 281 30.92 -11.63 -16.80
CA GLY A 281 30.60 -11.45 -18.22
C GLY A 281 29.35 -10.61 -18.51
N TYR A 282 28.59 -10.23 -17.47
CA TYR A 282 27.39 -9.41 -17.60
C TYR A 282 27.64 -7.93 -17.20
N PRO A 283 26.90 -6.97 -17.80
CA PRO A 283 26.96 -5.56 -17.40
C PRO A 283 26.40 -5.33 -16.00
N LEU A 284 27.07 -4.49 -15.22
CA LEU A 284 26.59 -4.02 -13.92
C LEU A 284 25.52 -2.93 -14.12
N TYR A 285 24.38 -3.07 -13.44
CA TYR A 285 23.23 -2.18 -13.61
C TYR A 285 23.56 -0.72 -13.28
N SER A 286 24.27 -0.47 -12.19
CA SER A 286 24.67 0.90 -11.80
C SER A 286 25.59 1.61 -12.81
N GLU A 287 26.28 0.87 -13.70
CA GLU A 287 27.19 1.47 -14.70
C GLU A 287 26.48 1.91 -16.00
N ILE A 288 25.26 1.44 -16.29
CA ILE A 288 24.59 1.73 -17.58
C ILE A 288 23.99 3.15 -17.63
N TRP A 289 23.81 3.79 -16.48
CA TRP A 289 23.05 5.04 -16.33
C TRP A 289 23.86 6.31 -16.56
N SER A 290 25.19 6.23 -16.60
CA SER A 290 26.07 7.40 -16.51
C SER A 290 25.91 8.46 -17.60
N ASP A 291 25.41 8.06 -18.79
CA ASP A 291 25.18 8.95 -19.94
C ASP A 291 23.67 9.20 -20.21
N VAL A 292 22.76 8.85 -19.27
CA VAL A 292 21.30 8.96 -19.44
C VAL A 292 20.75 10.22 -18.76
N GLU A 293 20.40 11.23 -19.56
CA GLU A 293 19.82 12.51 -19.10
C GLU A 293 18.28 12.58 -19.23
N ILE A 294 17.65 11.64 -19.96
CA ILE A 294 16.21 11.68 -20.30
C ILE A 294 15.54 10.40 -19.83
N TYR A 295 14.44 10.53 -19.07
CA TYR A 295 13.62 9.40 -18.62
C TYR A 295 12.83 8.79 -19.78
N TRP A 296 12.15 9.63 -20.57
CA TRP A 296 11.34 9.21 -21.73
C TRP A 296 11.41 10.24 -22.87
N ASP A 297 11.79 9.80 -24.08
CA ASP A 297 11.71 10.61 -25.30
C ASP A 297 10.44 10.29 -26.11
N ARG A 298 9.38 11.07 -25.90
CA ARG A 298 8.12 10.95 -26.65
C ARG A 298 8.22 11.45 -28.09
N SER A 299 9.34 12.06 -28.50
CA SER A 299 9.60 12.45 -29.88
C SER A 299 10.21 11.34 -30.75
N ASP A 300 10.66 10.22 -30.15
CA ASP A 300 11.24 9.06 -30.84
C ASP A 300 12.49 9.45 -31.66
N THR A 301 13.42 10.20 -31.04
CA THR A 301 14.64 10.74 -31.69
C THR A 301 15.96 10.38 -31.00
N GLY A 302 15.94 10.11 -29.70
CA GLY A 302 17.10 9.77 -28.88
C GLY A 302 17.07 8.34 -28.34
N THR A 303 17.83 8.13 -27.26
CA THR A 303 17.79 6.95 -26.40
C THR A 303 17.49 7.47 -25.00
N ASP A 304 16.55 6.84 -24.30
CA ASP A 304 16.10 7.24 -22.97
C ASP A 304 16.32 6.14 -21.92
N ALA A 305 15.93 6.40 -20.67
CA ALA A 305 16.08 5.44 -19.58
C ALA A 305 15.30 4.13 -19.80
N ILE A 306 14.16 4.19 -20.50
CA ILE A 306 13.34 3.01 -20.82
C ILE A 306 14.08 2.13 -21.84
N ASP A 307 14.69 2.70 -22.87
CA ASP A 307 15.53 1.97 -23.82
C ASP A 307 16.74 1.31 -23.13
N VAL A 308 17.45 2.06 -22.29
CA VAL A 308 18.66 1.58 -21.57
C VAL A 308 18.33 0.45 -20.62
N MET A 309 17.24 0.57 -19.85
CA MET A 309 16.74 -0.52 -19.00
C MET A 309 16.46 -1.79 -19.82
N ASN A 310 15.73 -1.65 -20.93
CA ASN A 310 15.35 -2.79 -21.76
C ASN A 310 16.56 -3.47 -22.40
N GLN A 311 17.56 -2.69 -22.84
CA GLN A 311 18.80 -3.22 -23.39
C GLN A 311 19.59 -3.99 -22.33
N TRP A 312 19.72 -3.48 -21.09
CA TRP A 312 20.38 -4.23 -20.01
C TRP A 312 19.67 -5.54 -19.69
N ILE A 313 18.33 -5.55 -19.62
CA ILE A 313 17.56 -6.78 -19.39
C ILE A 313 17.78 -7.79 -20.52
N ASP A 314 17.79 -7.36 -21.78
CA ASP A 314 18.07 -8.23 -22.92
C ASP A 314 19.55 -8.68 -22.99
N ASP A 315 20.49 -7.94 -22.39
CA ASP A 315 21.91 -8.33 -22.26
C ASP A 315 22.18 -9.30 -21.09
N VAL A 316 21.37 -9.27 -20.02
CA VAL A 316 21.53 -10.14 -18.83
C VAL A 316 20.60 -11.35 -18.80
N MET A 317 19.66 -11.49 -19.73
CA MET A 317 18.69 -12.59 -19.76
C MET A 317 18.62 -13.32 -21.12
N ASP A 318 18.78 -14.65 -21.07
CA ASP A 318 18.45 -15.56 -22.17
C ASP A 318 16.96 -15.96 -22.13
N PHE A 319 16.25 -15.82 -23.25
CA PHE A 319 14.84 -16.20 -23.32
C PHE A 319 14.66 -17.74 -23.35
N GLY A 320 14.15 -18.30 -22.25
CA GLY A 320 13.79 -19.70 -22.12
C GLY A 320 13.43 -20.09 -20.67
N ALA A 321 12.70 -21.19 -20.52
CA ALA A 321 12.17 -21.63 -19.23
C ALA A 321 13.21 -22.15 -18.21
N GLY A 322 14.51 -22.10 -18.52
CA GLY A 322 15.59 -22.54 -17.65
C GLY A 322 15.47 -23.99 -17.13
N ALA A 323 16.03 -24.21 -15.94
CA ALA A 323 15.82 -25.43 -15.13
C ALA A 323 14.74 -25.25 -14.06
N GLU A 324 14.38 -24.01 -13.74
CA GLU A 324 13.43 -23.60 -12.72
C GLU A 324 12.67 -22.34 -13.15
N ARG A 325 11.65 -21.96 -12.38
CA ARG A 325 10.73 -20.85 -12.68
C ARG A 325 10.66 -19.93 -11.45
N PRO A 326 11.71 -19.14 -11.18
CA PRO A 326 11.75 -18.30 -9.99
C PRO A 326 10.86 -17.07 -10.16
N ILE A 327 10.37 -16.55 -9.04
CA ILE A 327 9.60 -15.29 -8.95
C ILE A 327 10.36 -14.19 -8.21
N GLN A 328 11.53 -14.51 -7.65
CA GLN A 328 12.33 -13.58 -6.85
C GLN A 328 13.36 -12.90 -7.79
N PRO A 329 13.39 -11.57 -7.94
CA PRO A 329 14.28 -10.88 -8.88
C PRO A 329 15.77 -11.27 -8.72
N VAL A 330 16.25 -11.37 -7.47
CA VAL A 330 17.60 -11.87 -7.12
C VAL A 330 17.92 -13.22 -7.77
N ARG A 331 16.95 -14.16 -7.76
CA ARG A 331 17.12 -15.49 -8.32
C ARG A 331 16.88 -15.53 -9.84
N ILE A 332 16.01 -14.66 -10.36
CA ILE A 332 15.83 -14.50 -11.80
C ILE A 332 17.15 -14.05 -12.43
N TYR A 333 17.76 -12.97 -11.90
CA TYR A 333 19.04 -12.45 -12.37
C TYR A 333 20.14 -13.51 -12.27
N ALA A 334 20.31 -14.16 -11.11
CA ALA A 334 21.34 -15.19 -10.89
C ALA A 334 21.18 -16.49 -11.71
N LEU A 335 20.13 -16.62 -12.53
CA LEU A 335 19.98 -17.67 -13.53
C LEU A 335 20.24 -17.21 -14.96
N HIS A 336 20.24 -15.89 -15.20
CA HIS A 336 20.32 -15.26 -16.52
C HIS A 336 19.36 -15.87 -17.55
N CYS A 337 18.20 -16.37 -17.13
CA CYS A 337 17.21 -16.93 -18.06
C CYS A 337 15.78 -16.88 -17.53
N GLY A 338 14.83 -16.71 -18.45
CA GLY A 338 13.42 -16.56 -18.13
C GLY A 338 12.49 -16.58 -19.33
N ASN A 339 11.18 -16.64 -19.09
CA ASN A 339 10.16 -16.34 -20.11
C ASN A 339 9.53 -14.97 -19.79
N CYS A 340 8.45 -14.62 -20.47
CA CYS A 340 7.72 -13.37 -20.27
C CYS A 340 7.24 -13.05 -18.83
N GLY A 341 7.26 -14.02 -17.91
CA GLY A 341 7.01 -13.76 -16.48
C GLY A 341 8.24 -13.13 -15.84
N GLU A 342 9.36 -13.85 -15.83
CA GLU A 342 10.63 -13.38 -15.25
C GLU A 342 11.16 -12.09 -15.89
N TYR A 343 10.95 -11.92 -17.20
CA TYR A 343 11.25 -10.66 -17.91
C TYR A 343 10.29 -9.51 -17.56
N SER A 344 9.14 -9.80 -16.95
CA SER A 344 8.24 -8.79 -16.38
C SER A 344 8.67 -8.45 -14.96
N ASP A 345 9.06 -9.45 -14.16
CA ASP A 345 9.46 -9.26 -12.76
C ASP A 345 10.80 -8.49 -12.63
N LEU A 346 11.66 -8.51 -13.66
CA LEU A 346 12.85 -7.63 -13.75
C LEU A 346 12.58 -6.26 -14.40
N ARG A 347 11.38 -6.01 -14.94
CA ARG A 347 10.97 -4.75 -15.58
C ARG A 347 10.00 -3.92 -14.74
N ALA A 348 9.56 -4.48 -13.60
CA ALA A 348 8.42 -4.01 -12.84
C ALA A 348 8.72 -2.78 -11.98
#